data_AF-B0MBM4-F1
#
_entry.id   AF-B0MBM4-F1
#
_cell.length_a   1.000
_cell.length_b   1.000
_cell.length_c   1.000
_cell.angle_alpha   90.00
_cell.angle_beta   90.00
_cell.angle_gamma   90.00
#
_symmetry.space_group_name_H-M   'P 1'
#
loop_
_entity.id
_entity.type
_entity.pdbx_description
1 polymer ?
#
loop_
_entity_poly.entity_id
_entity_poly.type
_entity_poly.pdbx_seq_one_letter_code
_entity_poly.pdbx_strand_id
1 'polypeptide(L)' 'MTKAYETENSIFIEGNNFTNFCQVYVDETKINTTFHNEHLLEVSKKDLKKGDAFTVKIVSKAPRILQTSGEYVYQGVKQ' A
#
# COMPACT_ATOMS: atom_id res chain seq x y z
N MET A 1 6.69 11.91 2.84
CA MET A 1 7.50 10.67 2.81
C MET A 1 6.58 9.55 3.27
N THR A 2 6.34 8.55 2.43
CA THR A 2 5.56 7.37 2.82
C THR A 2 6.48 6.43 3.58
N LYS A 3 6.07 5.99 4.77
CA LYS A 3 6.77 4.96 5.53
C LYS A 3 5.92 3.71 5.52
N ALA A 4 6.56 2.55 5.62
CA ALA A 4 5.84 1.31 5.87
C ALA A 4 6.49 0.59 7.04
N TYR A 5 5.66 -0.04 7.87
CA TYR A 5 6.09 -0.84 9.00
C TYR A 5 5.41 -2.20 8.97
N GLU A 6 6.16 -3.21 9.39
CA GLU A 6 5.74 -4.60 9.30
C GLU A 6 5.29 -5.11 10.67
N THR A 7 4.20 -5.87 10.69
CA THR A 7 3.82 -6.72 11.82
C THR A 7 3.99 -8.19 11.43
N GLU A 8 3.53 -9.13 12.25
CA GLU A 8 3.57 -10.56 11.92
C GLU A 8 2.85 -10.86 10.58
N ASN A 9 1.66 -10.31 10.38
CA ASN A 9 0.76 -10.68 9.29
C ASN A 9 0.53 -9.59 8.24
N SER A 10 0.90 -8.35 8.54
CA SER A 10 0.53 -7.19 7.72
C SER A 10 1.69 -6.22 7.51
N ILE A 11 1.54 -5.39 6.49
CA ILE A 11 2.30 -4.16 6.32
C ILE A 11 1.33 -3.00 6.47
N PHE A 12 1.71 -2.05 7.32
CA PHE A 12 1.02 -0.80 7.49
C PHE A 12 1.76 0.28 6.74
N ILE A 13 1.02 1.09 5.98
CA ILE A 13 1.55 2.17 5.17
C ILE A 13 1.10 3.48 5.80
N GLU A 14 2.07 4.24 6.29
CA GLU A 14 1.87 5.56 6.89
C GLU A 14 2.05 6.64 5.83
N GLY A 15 1.06 7.53 5.75
CA GLY A 15 1.05 8.66 4.83
C GLY A 15 0.19 9.81 5.35
N ASN A 16 -0.21 10.70 4.44
CA ASN A 16 -1.11 11.80 4.74
C ASN A 16 -2.17 11.90 3.64
N ASN A 17 -3.36 12.37 4.00
CA ASN A 17 -4.49 12.58 3.08
C ASN A 17 -4.94 11.31 2.35
N PHE A 18 -4.79 10.15 2.99
CA PHE A 18 -5.43 8.94 2.47
C PHE A 18 -6.94 9.08 2.54
N THR A 19 -7.59 8.46 1.57
CA THR A 19 -9.04 8.28 1.55
C THR A 19 -9.34 6.81 1.32
N ASN A 20 -10.60 6.41 1.45
CA ASN A 20 -11.04 5.06 1.09
C ASN A 20 -10.89 4.74 -0.42
N PHE A 21 -10.46 5.71 -1.24
CA PHE A 21 -10.09 5.54 -2.64
C PHE A 21 -8.61 5.20 -2.87
N CYS A 22 -7.80 5.21 -1.82
CA CYS A 22 -6.42 4.74 -1.88
C CYS A 22 -6.38 3.22 -2.01
N GLN A 23 -5.64 2.73 -2.99
CA GLN A 23 -5.48 1.30 -3.28
C GLN A 23 -3.99 1.00 -3.45
N VAL A 24 -3.55 -0.13 -2.90
CA VAL A 24 -2.17 -0.60 -3.06
C VAL A 24 -2.07 -1.49 -4.28
N TYR A 25 -1.00 -1.29 -5.04
CA TYR A 25 -0.67 -2.06 -6.23
C TYR A 25 0.73 -2.63 -6.10
N VAL A 26 0.89 -3.90 -6.44
CA VAL A 26 2.19 -4.50 -6.75
C VAL A 26 2.31 -4.48 -8.27
N ASP A 27 3.29 -3.75 -8.79
CA ASP A 27 3.36 -3.36 -10.20
C ASP A 27 2.01 -2.75 -10.67
N GLU A 28 1.31 -3.44 -11.58
CA GLU A 28 -0.01 -3.06 -12.10
C GLU A 28 -1.17 -3.88 -11.52
N THR A 29 -0.90 -4.77 -10.56
CA THR A 29 -1.91 -5.62 -9.93
C THR A 29 -2.39 -5.01 -8.61
N LYS A 30 -3.68 -4.70 -8.54
CA LYS A 30 -4.32 -4.26 -7.29
C LYS A 30 -4.34 -5.40 -6.27
N ILE A 31 -3.90 -5.12 -5.04
CA ILE A 31 -4.02 -6.04 -3.90
C ILE A 31 -5.07 -5.55 -2.89
N ASN A 32 -5.49 -6.43 -1.97
CA ASN A 32 -6.46 -6.05 -0.95
C ASN A 32 -5.86 -5.00 -0.01
N THR A 33 -6.54 -3.86 0.11
CA THR A 33 -6.12 -2.72 0.94
C THR A 33 -7.22 -2.38 1.92
N THR A 34 -6.88 -2.32 3.20
CA THR A 34 -7.76 -1.81 4.25
C THR A 34 -7.42 -0.35 4.52
N PHE A 35 -8.41 0.54 4.41
CA PHE A 35 -8.29 1.92 4.84
C PHE A 35 -8.67 2.01 6.32
N HIS A 36 -7.74 2.46 7.16
CA HIS A 36 -7.99 2.68 8.59
C HIS A 36 -8.38 4.14 8.86
N ASN A 37 -7.57 5.08 8.37
CA ASN A 37 -7.81 6.52 8.49
C ASN A 37 -6.94 7.28 7.46
N GLU A 38 -7.00 8.61 7.49
CA GLU A 38 -6.31 9.50 6.55
C GLU A 38 -4.77 9.43 6.61
N HIS A 39 -4.21 8.72 7.60
CA HIS A 39 -2.79 8.49 7.76
C HIS A 39 -2.36 7.04 7.59
N LEU A 40 -3.31 6.09 7.51
CA LEU A 40 -2.98 4.68 7.65
C LEU A 40 -3.76 3.75 6.71
N LEU A 41 -3.00 2.97 5.96
CA LEU A 41 -3.49 1.82 5.19
C LEU A 41 -2.86 0.53 5.72
N GLU A 42 -3.50 -0.59 5.46
CA GLU A 42 -2.98 -1.92 5.75
C GLU A 42 -3.12 -2.83 4.54
N VAL A 43 -2.09 -3.65 4.30
CA VAL A 43 -2.08 -4.75 3.34
C VAL A 43 -1.61 -6.02 4.02
N SER A 44 -2.17 -7.16 3.62
CA SER A 44 -1.76 -8.45 4.19
C SER A 44 -0.47 -8.93 3.54
N LYS A 45 0.46 -9.47 4.34
CA LYS A 45 1.70 -10.08 3.84
C LYS A 45 1.45 -11.29 2.95
N LYS A 46 0.27 -11.94 3.03
CA LYS A 46 -0.11 -13.03 2.13
C LYS A 46 -0.21 -12.59 0.66
N ASP A 47 -0.47 -11.30 0.44
CA ASP A 47 -0.62 -10.70 -0.89
C ASP A 47 0.71 -10.13 -1.40
N LEU A 48 1.82 -10.37 -0.68
CA LEU A 48 3.14 -9.82 -0.95
C LEU A 48 4.22 -10.90 -0.88
N LYS A 49 5.27 -10.73 -1.68
CA LYS A 49 6.49 -11.54 -1.66
C LYS A 49 7.70 -10.65 -1.46
N LYS A 50 8.71 -11.16 -0.74
CA LYS A 50 9.97 -10.43 -0.56
C LYS A 50 10.54 -10.02 -1.92
N GLY A 51 10.84 -8.74 -2.07
CA GLY A 51 11.31 -8.12 -3.32
C GLY A 51 10.22 -7.41 -4.11
N ASP A 52 8.93 -7.63 -3.79
CA ASP A 52 7.83 -6.92 -4.46
C ASP A 52 7.94 -5.41 -4.23
N ALA A 53 7.85 -4.64 -5.30
CA ALA A 53 7.68 -3.20 -5.24
C ALA A 53 6.19 -2.88 -5.27
N PHE A 54 5.72 -2.10 -4.31
CA PHE A 54 4.34 -1.64 -4.29
C PHE A 54 4.23 -0.11 -4.24
N THR A 55 3.11 0.38 -4.79
CA THR A 55 2.73 1.79 -4.80
C THR A 55 1.33 1.97 -4.23
N VAL A 56 1.07 3.14 -3.67
CA VAL A 56 -0.29 3.58 -3.31
C VAL A 56 -0.80 4.47 -4.43
N LYS A 57 -1.95 4.10 -5.01
CA LYS A 57 -2.63 4.85 -6.06
C LYS A 57 -3.95 5.41 -5.52
N ILE A 58 -4.24 6.68 -5.79
CA ILE A 58 -5.57 7.26 -5.56
C ILE A 58 -6.41 6.99 -6.81
N VAL A 59 -7.52 6.26 -6.65
CA VAL A 59 -8.37 5.85 -7.78
C VAL A 59 -9.73 6.53 -7.68
N SER A 60 -10.14 7.29 -8.70
CA SER A 60 -11.47 7.93 -8.69
C SER A 60 -12.62 6.91 -8.85
N LYS A 61 -13.86 7.37 -8.63
CA LYS A 61 -15.08 6.55 -8.85
C LYS A 61 -15.20 6.05 -10.30
N ALA A 62 -14.85 6.88 -11.28
CA ALA A 62 -14.50 6.40 -12.60
C ALA A 62 -13.07 5.83 -12.50
N PRO A 63 -12.77 4.59 -12.90
CA PRO A 63 -11.53 3.88 -12.57
C PRO A 63 -10.30 4.49 -13.28
N ARG A 64 -9.89 5.67 -12.82
CA ARG A 64 -8.76 6.45 -13.29
C ARG A 64 -7.83 6.68 -12.12
N ILE A 65 -6.53 6.50 -12.37
CA ILE A 65 -5.47 6.81 -11.42
C ILE A 65 -5.29 8.33 -11.41
N LEU A 66 -5.43 8.95 -10.23
CA LEU A 66 -5.25 10.39 -10.03
C LEU A 66 -3.84 10.72 -9.56
N GLN A 67 -3.28 9.86 -8.72
CA GLN A 67 -1.94 10.02 -8.16
C GLN A 67 -1.34 8.66 -7.84
N THR A 68 -0.03 8.55 -7.96
CA THR A 68 0.76 7.36 -7.57
C THR A 68 1.86 7.82 -6.61
N SER A 69 2.07 7.10 -5.52
CA SER A 69 3.18 7.34 -4.59
C SER A 69 4.52 6.97 -5.22
N GLY A 70 5.62 7.23 -4.51
CA GLY A 70 6.86 6.51 -4.77
C GLY A 70 6.71 5.01 -4.48
N GLU A 71 7.62 4.22 -5.01
CA GLU A 71 7.69 2.78 -4.77
C GLU A 71 8.24 2.47 -3.38
N TYR A 72 7.68 1.44 -2.75
CA TYR A 72 8.23 0.79 -1.58
C TYR A 72 8.56 -0.66 -1.92
N VAL A 73 9.79 -1.08 -1.67
CA VAL A 73 10.21 -2.47 -1.87
C VAL A 73 10.02 -3.24 -0.57
N TYR A 74 9.15 -4.25 -0.60
CA TYR A 74 8.94 -5.15 0.53
C TYR A 74 10.19 -5.99 0.79
N GLN A 75 10.89 -5.71 1.88
CA GLN A 75 12.14 -6.40 2.23
C GLN A 75 11.91 -7.78 2.86
N GLY A 76 10.70 -8.04 3.37
CA GLY A 76 10.46 -9.14 4.29
C GLY A 76 11.18 -8.92 5.62
N VAL A 77 10.67 -9.52 6.70
CA VAL A 77 11.34 -9.44 8.00
C VAL A 77 12.77 -10.00 7.83
N LYS A 78 13.79 -9.18 8.11
CA LYS A 78 15.10 -9.74 8.49
C LYS A 78 14.86 -10.42 9.84
N GLN A 79 14.84 -11.75 9.85
CA GLN A 79 14.97 -12.51 11.09
C GLN A 79 16.24 -12.09 11.82
#